data_AF-A0A9P5VHF5-F1
#
_entry.id   AF-A0A9P5VHF5-F1
#
_cell.length_a   1.000
_cell.length_b   1.000
_cell.length_c   1.000
_cell.angle_alpha   90.00
_cell.angle_beta   90.00
_cell.angle_gamma   90.00
#
_symmetry.space_group_name_H-M   'P 1'
#
loop_
_entity.id
_entity.type
_entity.pdbx_description
1 polymer ?
#
loop_
_entity_poly.entity_id
_entity_poly.type
_entity_poly.pdbx_seq_one_letter_code
_entity_poly.pdbx_strand_id
1 'polypeptide(L)'
;GKVHQSSNDALFTLDTKGDGKVIKELRKNRPLKMDEILAERSKIPAVSGRTRTVSVVAPLDTTGQKANAKISKSEKARLLAMIRKKTSASLFADTKKSLGRSGMTDAVKAAGKFDAWGVEQEEEAEDMDQDEGDFVSEIVTKVPVKAPRSFKQKQKVAIPAVKESHPGSSYNPTMQDHQGLLRLAHNEELRLLEAKEKLEAKLAYPKELDDMVAFDDQTGGLLEDSDEEEEEEEEEEENKEESAAKSKKNKGKKSITERNRLARAAETLKKEQEIRRNKELMKQTNRVKEIIKTVEEEEAEMERKRLENEQKREEKEKAGMKRVGKFNIPKERIHVQLQDELAESLRQLKPEGSLMKDRFQSFVERNLIEPRMPVAKRRRYRLKTYEKHSYKRFDNPNHA
;
A
#
# COMPACT_ATOMS: atom_id res chain seq x y z
N GLY A 1 4.31 -53.30 -28.65
CA GLY A 1 2.86 -52.99 -28.53
C GLY A 1 2.69 -51.78 -27.63
N LYS A 2 1.51 -51.14 -27.62
CA LYS A 2 1.24 -50.02 -26.69
C LYS A 2 1.41 -50.51 -25.25
N VAL A 3 2.05 -49.71 -24.39
CA VAL A 3 2.53 -50.11 -23.05
C VAL A 3 1.41 -50.66 -22.14
N HIS A 4 0.17 -50.22 -22.32
CA HIS A 4 -0.99 -50.71 -21.56
C HIS A 4 -1.50 -52.11 -21.97
N GLN A 5 -0.97 -52.69 -23.05
CA GLN A 5 -1.34 -54.04 -23.53
C GLN A 5 -0.34 -55.12 -23.12
N SER A 6 0.79 -54.73 -22.51
CA SER A 6 1.77 -55.66 -21.99
C SER A 6 1.41 -56.06 -20.56
N SER A 7 1.58 -57.34 -20.21
CA SER A 7 1.38 -57.79 -18.82
C SER A 7 2.45 -57.19 -17.90
N ASN A 8 2.10 -56.97 -16.63
CA ASN A 8 3.00 -56.36 -15.64
C ASN A 8 4.32 -57.13 -15.48
N ASP A 9 4.31 -58.46 -15.61
CA ASP A 9 5.53 -59.29 -15.55
C ASP A 9 6.51 -59.02 -16.69
N ALA A 10 6.03 -58.53 -17.84
CA ALA A 10 6.88 -58.13 -18.97
C ALA A 10 7.40 -56.69 -18.85
N LEU A 11 6.73 -55.86 -18.03
CA LEU A 11 7.08 -54.45 -17.80
C LEU A 11 8.00 -54.28 -16.59
N PHE A 12 7.87 -55.14 -15.59
CA PHE A 12 8.57 -55.04 -14.33
C PHE A 12 9.23 -56.39 -13.98
N THR A 13 10.53 -56.50 -14.24
CA THR A 13 11.36 -57.59 -13.75
C THR A 13 12.24 -57.08 -12.63
N LEU A 14 12.06 -57.60 -11.41
CA LEU A 14 12.98 -57.36 -10.31
C LEU A 14 14.18 -58.30 -10.45
N ASP A 15 15.27 -57.79 -11.05
CA ASP A 15 16.55 -58.48 -11.09
C ASP A 15 17.17 -58.50 -9.68
N THR A 16 17.11 -59.66 -9.04
CA THR A 16 17.61 -59.87 -7.68
C THR A 16 19.00 -60.52 -7.65
N LYS A 17 19.63 -60.77 -8.81
CA LYS A 17 20.97 -61.38 -8.90
C LYS A 17 21.82 -60.66 -9.95
N GLY A 18 22.62 -59.70 -9.49
CA GLY A 18 23.58 -59.02 -10.35
C GLY A 18 24.59 -59.99 -11.02
N ASP A 19 24.77 -59.83 -12.33
CA ASP A 19 25.67 -60.66 -13.13
C ASP A 19 27.15 -60.49 -12.70
N GLY A 20 27.68 -61.47 -11.96
CA GLY A 20 29.08 -61.50 -11.51
C GLY A 20 30.11 -61.56 -12.64
N LYS A 21 29.68 -61.75 -13.89
CA LYS A 21 30.53 -61.68 -15.09
C LYS A 21 30.87 -60.24 -15.47
N VAL A 22 29.94 -59.30 -15.29
CA VAL A 22 30.12 -57.87 -15.59
C VAL A 22 31.19 -57.26 -14.69
N ILE A 23 31.19 -57.60 -13.40
CA ILE A 23 32.23 -57.15 -12.44
C ILE A 23 33.62 -57.65 -12.85
N LYS A 24 33.72 -58.87 -13.40
CA LYS A 24 35.00 -59.42 -13.87
C LYS A 24 35.49 -58.74 -15.15
N GLU A 25 34.59 -58.35 -16.06
CA GLU A 25 34.96 -57.62 -17.28
C GLU A 25 35.37 -56.17 -16.98
N LEU A 26 34.66 -55.49 -16.07
CA LEU A 26 35.02 -54.15 -15.59
C LEU A 26 36.41 -54.11 -14.93
N ARG A 27 36.82 -55.18 -14.25
CA ARG A 27 38.17 -55.29 -13.68
C ARG A 27 39.27 -55.48 -14.73
N LYS A 28 38.97 -56.09 -15.89
CA LYS A 28 39.97 -56.31 -16.95
C LYS A 28 40.32 -55.03 -17.72
N ASN A 29 39.34 -54.14 -17.90
CA ASN A 29 39.49 -52.92 -18.70
C ASN A 29 39.70 -51.66 -17.83
N ARG A 30 39.99 -51.81 -16.54
CA ARG A 30 40.26 -50.67 -15.66
C ARG A 30 41.68 -50.14 -15.95
N PRO A 31 41.84 -48.88 -16.39
CA PRO A 31 43.16 -48.29 -16.58
C PRO A 31 43.93 -48.25 -15.25
N LEU A 32 45.26 -48.18 -15.32
CA LEU A 32 46.09 -48.03 -14.13
C LEU A 32 45.65 -46.79 -13.35
N LYS A 33 45.70 -46.85 -12.01
CA LYS A 33 45.23 -45.75 -11.16
C LYS A 33 45.97 -44.44 -11.44
N MET A 34 47.22 -44.50 -11.90
CA MET A 34 47.97 -43.32 -12.34
C MET A 34 47.40 -42.70 -13.63
N ASP A 35 46.94 -43.52 -14.58
CA ASP A 35 46.35 -43.06 -15.84
C ASP A 35 44.92 -42.57 -15.61
N GLU A 36 44.18 -43.18 -14.67
CA GLU A 36 42.89 -42.70 -14.16
C GLU A 36 43.05 -41.29 -13.55
N ILE A 37 44.04 -41.08 -12.67
CA ILE A 37 44.35 -39.77 -12.06
C ILE A 37 44.82 -38.74 -13.10
N LEU A 38 45.56 -39.16 -14.14
CA LEU A 38 46.01 -38.28 -15.23
C LEU A 38 44.85 -37.91 -16.18
N ALA A 39 43.91 -38.81 -16.41
CA ALA A 39 42.70 -38.60 -17.20
C ALA A 39 41.64 -37.76 -16.46
N GLU A 40 41.67 -37.75 -15.13
CA GLU A 40 40.89 -36.87 -14.25
C GLU A 40 41.41 -35.42 -14.23
N ARG A 41 42.28 -35.02 -15.17
CA ARG A 41 42.54 -33.61 -15.43
C ARG A 41 41.36 -32.99 -16.17
N SER A 42 40.97 -31.78 -15.76
CA SER A 42 39.80 -31.08 -16.28
C SER A 42 39.82 -31.03 -17.82
N LYS A 43 38.64 -31.15 -18.44
CA LYS A 43 38.45 -30.97 -19.90
C LYS A 43 38.83 -29.56 -20.41
N ILE A 44 39.28 -28.70 -19.50
CA ILE A 44 39.63 -27.32 -19.75
C ILE A 44 41.11 -27.29 -20.14
N PRO A 45 41.45 -26.94 -21.38
CA PRO A 45 42.84 -26.90 -21.83
C PRO A 45 43.61 -25.85 -21.03
N ALA A 46 44.86 -26.16 -20.68
CA ALA A 46 45.75 -25.23 -20.00
C ALA A 46 45.86 -23.92 -20.80
N VAL A 47 45.57 -22.80 -20.14
CA VAL A 47 45.66 -21.46 -20.73
C VAL A 47 47.11 -21.23 -21.17
N SER A 48 47.35 -21.21 -22.49
CA SER A 48 48.65 -20.81 -23.02
C SER A 48 48.96 -19.40 -22.54
N GLY A 49 50.12 -19.21 -21.91
CA GLY A 49 50.54 -17.94 -21.32
C GLY A 49 50.25 -16.74 -22.25
N ARG A 50 49.56 -15.75 -21.68
CA ARG A 50 49.05 -14.54 -22.33
C ARG A 50 50.12 -13.87 -23.20
N THR A 51 49.96 -13.90 -24.52
CA THR A 51 50.65 -12.94 -25.40
C THR A 51 50.10 -11.55 -25.08
N ARG A 52 50.93 -10.68 -24.49
CA ARG A 52 50.57 -9.28 -24.26
C ARG A 52 50.21 -8.64 -25.60
N THR A 53 48.95 -8.27 -25.77
CA THR A 53 48.53 -7.36 -26.85
C THR A 53 49.11 -5.99 -26.52
N VAL A 54 50.23 -5.65 -27.14
CA VAL A 54 50.78 -4.29 -27.10
C VAL A 54 49.82 -3.40 -27.89
N SER A 55 49.03 -2.59 -27.20
CA SER A 55 48.33 -1.47 -27.82
C SER A 55 49.37 -0.41 -28.17
N VAL A 56 49.86 -0.43 -29.40
CA VAL A 56 50.67 0.67 -29.94
C VAL A 56 49.73 1.87 -30.10
N VAL A 57 49.89 2.86 -29.23
CA VAL A 57 49.34 4.20 -29.42
C VAL A 57 50.10 4.80 -30.60
N ALA A 58 49.44 4.99 -31.74
CA ALA A 58 49.95 5.77 -32.86
C ALA A 58 49.57 7.25 -32.65
N PRO A 59 50.43 8.21 -33.07
CA PRO A 59 50.16 9.62 -32.89
C PRO A 59 49.06 10.10 -33.84
N LEU A 60 48.25 10.99 -33.31
CA LEU A 60 47.26 11.80 -33.99
C LEU A 60 47.91 12.56 -35.15
N ASP A 61 47.37 12.48 -36.37
CA ASP A 61 47.31 13.62 -37.29
C ASP A 61 46.39 13.39 -38.51
N THR A 62 45.55 14.40 -38.72
CA THR A 62 44.84 14.80 -39.95
C THR A 62 43.65 13.99 -40.49
N THR A 63 42.51 14.69 -40.48
CA THR A 63 41.31 14.54 -41.32
C THR A 63 40.44 13.29 -41.12
N GLY A 64 39.21 13.55 -40.68
CA GLY A 64 38.31 12.54 -40.14
C GLY A 64 37.85 11.51 -41.15
N GLN A 65 37.95 10.24 -40.77
CA GLN A 65 36.88 9.25 -40.85
C GLN A 65 37.05 8.23 -39.72
N LYS A 66 36.00 7.98 -38.95
CA LYS A 66 35.90 6.80 -38.08
C LYS A 66 35.53 5.60 -38.95
N ALA A 67 36.33 4.53 -38.91
CA ALA A 67 35.89 3.13 -38.97
C ALA A 67 37.10 2.19 -39.08
N ASN A 68 37.19 1.17 -38.22
CA ASN A 68 37.82 -0.13 -38.44
C ASN A 68 38.77 -0.24 -39.67
N ALA A 69 40.00 0.26 -39.54
CA ALA A 69 40.99 0.19 -40.60
C ALA A 69 41.47 -1.27 -40.80
N LYS A 70 40.85 -1.98 -41.73
CA LYS A 70 41.38 -3.23 -42.28
C LYS A 70 42.65 -2.87 -43.06
N ILE A 71 43.79 -3.38 -42.62
CA ILE A 71 45.10 -3.25 -43.30
C ILE A 71 44.92 -3.53 -44.80
N SER A 72 45.45 -2.65 -45.65
CA SER A 72 45.30 -2.79 -47.09
C SER A 72 45.86 -4.13 -47.59
N LYS A 73 45.26 -4.70 -48.64
CA LYS A 73 45.63 -6.02 -49.15
C LYS A 73 47.10 -6.08 -49.59
N SER A 74 47.64 -4.97 -50.11
CA SER A 74 49.05 -4.81 -50.47
C SER A 74 49.97 -4.82 -49.25
N GLU A 75 49.57 -4.18 -48.17
CA GLU A 75 50.34 -4.11 -46.93
C GLU A 75 50.34 -5.43 -46.16
N LYS A 76 49.20 -6.14 -46.16
CA LYS A 76 49.12 -7.53 -45.67
C LYS A 76 50.05 -8.47 -46.45
N ALA A 77 50.12 -8.33 -47.78
CA ALA A 77 51.01 -9.13 -48.61
C ALA A 77 52.49 -8.82 -48.33
N ARG A 78 52.85 -7.54 -48.13
CA ARG A 78 54.19 -7.11 -47.74
C ARG A 78 54.61 -7.69 -46.38
N LEU A 79 53.72 -7.68 -45.39
CA LEU A 79 53.99 -8.24 -44.06
C LEU A 79 54.16 -9.77 -44.11
N LEU A 80 53.33 -10.49 -44.86
CA LEU A 80 53.49 -11.93 -45.06
C LEU A 80 54.79 -12.29 -45.80
N ALA A 81 55.22 -11.46 -46.75
CA ALA A 81 56.50 -11.63 -47.43
C ALA A 81 57.70 -11.43 -46.48
N MET A 82 57.62 -10.48 -45.54
CA MET A 82 58.66 -10.30 -44.51
C MET A 82 58.76 -11.50 -43.57
N ILE A 83 57.62 -12.09 -43.18
CA ILE A 83 57.61 -13.29 -42.32
C ILE A 83 58.25 -14.46 -43.05
N ARG A 84 57.91 -14.67 -44.33
CA ARG A 84 58.49 -15.73 -45.16
C ARG A 84 60.00 -15.57 -45.38
N LYS A 85 60.51 -14.34 -45.48
CA LYS A 85 61.95 -14.06 -45.57
C LYS A 85 62.72 -14.30 -44.26
N LYS A 86 62.06 -14.22 -43.10
CA LYS A 86 62.69 -14.49 -41.79
C LYS A 86 62.73 -15.98 -41.45
N THR A 87 61.82 -16.79 -41.98
CA THR A 87 61.73 -18.23 -41.69
C THR A 87 62.59 -19.11 -42.62
N SER A 88 63.21 -18.54 -43.66
CA SER A 88 64.06 -19.29 -44.61
C SER A 88 65.55 -19.37 -44.21
N ALA A 89 65.89 -18.99 -42.97
CA ALA A 89 67.26 -19.10 -42.44
C ALA A 89 67.59 -20.49 -41.86
N SER A 90 66.71 -21.48 -42.03
CA SER A 90 66.97 -22.88 -41.68
C SER A 90 67.10 -23.70 -42.96
N LEU A 91 68.31 -24.18 -43.22
CA LEU A 91 68.68 -25.02 -44.37
C LEU A 91 68.20 -26.48 -44.25
N PHE A 92 67.36 -26.83 -43.25
CA PHE A 92 66.98 -28.22 -42.96
C PHE A 92 65.49 -28.45 -42.65
N ALA A 93 64.58 -27.57 -43.07
CA ALA A 93 63.14 -27.78 -42.86
C ALA A 93 62.39 -27.93 -44.19
N ASP A 94 62.04 -29.17 -44.54
CA ASP A 94 61.14 -29.49 -45.66
C ASP A 94 59.73 -28.93 -45.43
N THR A 95 59.38 -27.93 -46.23
CA THR A 95 58.10 -27.22 -46.20
C THR A 95 57.09 -27.88 -47.13
N LYS A 96 56.62 -29.09 -46.79
CA LYS A 96 55.48 -29.73 -47.50
C LYS A 96 54.38 -30.33 -46.61
N LYS A 97 54.41 -30.10 -45.30
CA LYS A 97 53.22 -30.24 -44.46
C LYS A 97 52.91 -28.88 -43.87
N SER A 98 51.85 -28.25 -44.38
CA SER A 98 51.10 -27.30 -43.56
C SER A 98 50.68 -28.09 -42.34
N LEU A 99 51.43 -27.94 -41.24
CA LEU A 99 51.00 -28.43 -39.96
C LEU A 99 49.69 -27.71 -39.73
N GLY A 100 48.61 -28.46 -39.98
CA GLY A 100 47.27 -27.99 -39.83
C GLY A 100 47.24 -27.36 -38.46
N ARG A 101 46.86 -26.10 -38.46
CA ARG A 101 46.07 -25.50 -37.41
C ARG A 101 44.89 -26.46 -37.19
N SER A 102 45.17 -27.58 -36.52
CA SER A 102 44.18 -28.48 -35.96
C SER A 102 43.38 -27.58 -35.07
N GLY A 103 42.12 -27.44 -35.46
CA GLY A 103 41.23 -26.44 -34.94
C GLY A 103 41.32 -26.41 -33.43
N MET A 104 41.61 -25.21 -32.92
CA MET A 104 41.03 -24.72 -31.67
C MET A 104 39.69 -25.43 -31.49
N THR A 105 39.62 -26.41 -30.58
CA THR A 105 38.38 -27.17 -30.37
C THR A 105 37.28 -26.15 -30.07
N ASP A 106 36.02 -26.45 -30.39
CA ASP A 106 34.94 -25.49 -30.08
C ASP A 106 34.91 -25.15 -28.58
N ALA A 107 35.43 -26.04 -27.72
CA ALA A 107 35.70 -25.77 -26.31
C ALA A 107 36.71 -24.61 -26.08
N VAL A 108 37.78 -24.49 -26.87
CA VAL A 108 38.74 -23.39 -26.76
C VAL A 108 38.20 -22.10 -27.41
N LYS A 109 37.31 -22.19 -28.41
CA LYS A 109 36.59 -21.00 -28.93
C LYS A 109 35.50 -20.51 -27.97
N ALA A 110 34.94 -21.41 -27.16
CA ALA A 110 34.00 -21.09 -26.08
C ALA A 110 34.71 -20.62 -24.80
N ALA A 111 35.93 -21.10 -24.55
CA ALA A 111 36.77 -20.62 -23.47
C ALA A 111 37.12 -19.14 -23.68
N GLY A 112 36.59 -18.27 -22.82
CA GLY A 112 36.66 -16.82 -22.93
C GLY A 112 35.28 -16.12 -23.00
N LYS A 113 34.18 -16.89 -23.10
CA LYS A 113 32.82 -16.38 -22.91
C LYS A 113 32.30 -16.55 -21.47
N PHE A 114 32.99 -17.34 -20.67
CA PHE A 114 32.75 -17.48 -19.25
C PHE A 114 33.59 -16.44 -18.51
N ASP A 115 32.93 -15.40 -18.02
CA ASP A 115 33.56 -14.40 -17.15
C ASP A 115 33.52 -14.93 -15.72
N ALA A 116 34.66 -15.45 -15.25
CA ALA A 116 34.77 -15.97 -13.88
C ALA A 116 34.57 -14.90 -12.78
N TRP A 117 34.44 -13.63 -13.18
CA TRP A 117 34.12 -12.49 -12.29
C TRP A 117 32.86 -11.74 -12.76
N GLY A 118 32.17 -12.24 -13.77
CA GLY A 118 30.89 -11.73 -14.24
C GLY A 118 29.79 -12.45 -13.49
N VAL A 119 28.91 -11.70 -12.85
CA VAL A 119 27.72 -12.27 -12.20
C VAL A 119 26.83 -12.83 -13.31
N GLU A 120 26.72 -14.15 -13.39
CA GLU A 120 25.66 -14.82 -14.12
C GLU A 120 24.33 -14.30 -13.55
N GLN A 121 23.65 -13.43 -14.28
CA GLN A 121 22.25 -13.11 -14.00
C GLN A 121 21.41 -14.30 -14.45
N GLU A 122 21.42 -15.35 -13.63
CA GLU A 122 20.30 -16.27 -13.55
C GLU A 122 19.17 -15.54 -12.82
N GLU A 123 18.20 -15.07 -13.59
CA GLU A 123 16.94 -14.54 -13.07
C GLU A 123 16.05 -15.70 -12.59
N GLU A 124 16.48 -16.41 -11.55
CA GLU A 124 15.63 -17.32 -10.78
C GLU A 124 15.95 -17.13 -9.29
N ALA A 125 15.38 -16.07 -8.72
CA ALA A 125 15.25 -15.94 -7.28
C ALA A 125 14.13 -16.89 -6.81
N GLU A 126 14.40 -18.20 -6.85
CA GLU A 126 13.71 -19.15 -6.01
C GLU A 126 14.27 -19.00 -4.60
N ASP A 127 13.36 -18.82 -3.63
CA ASP A 127 13.64 -18.72 -2.20
C ASP A 127 14.39 -19.99 -1.75
N MET A 128 15.73 -19.96 -1.82
CA MET A 128 16.58 -21.01 -1.26
C MET A 128 16.41 -20.99 0.26
N ASP A 129 15.91 -22.11 0.77
CA ASP A 129 15.83 -22.43 2.18
C ASP A 129 17.16 -22.12 2.87
N GLN A 130 17.05 -21.59 4.09
CA GLN A 130 18.17 -21.22 4.94
C GLN A 130 19.03 -22.46 5.24
N ASP A 131 20.07 -22.68 4.43
CA ASP A 131 21.15 -23.58 4.78
C ASP A 131 21.89 -22.99 6.00
N GLU A 132 21.69 -23.62 7.15
CA GLU A 132 22.40 -23.33 8.37
C GLU A 132 23.91 -23.49 8.15
N GLY A 133 24.67 -22.39 8.17
CA GLY A 133 26.12 -22.50 8.35
C GLY A 133 27.04 -21.35 7.92
N ASP A 134 26.60 -20.40 7.09
CA ASP A 134 27.53 -19.36 6.59
C ASP A 134 27.55 -18.09 7.47
N PHE A 135 28.22 -18.16 8.63
CA PHE A 135 28.44 -17.00 9.51
C PHE A 135 29.10 -15.79 8.81
N VAL A 136 29.84 -16.03 7.72
CA VAL A 136 30.54 -14.99 6.95
C VAL A 136 29.58 -14.26 5.99
N SER A 137 28.57 -14.92 5.45
CA SER A 137 27.63 -14.30 4.49
C SER A 137 26.75 -13.25 5.17
N GLU A 138 26.36 -13.49 6.43
CA GLU A 138 25.59 -12.54 7.26
C GLU A 138 26.34 -11.24 7.58
N ILE A 139 27.69 -11.30 7.65
CA ILE A 139 28.53 -10.13 7.95
C ILE A 139 28.88 -9.35 6.67
N VAL A 140 29.12 -10.05 5.57
CA VAL A 140 29.61 -9.46 4.31
C VAL A 140 28.47 -9.01 3.40
N THR A 141 27.33 -9.69 3.42
CA THR A 141 26.18 -9.37 2.56
C THR A 141 25.02 -8.85 3.40
N LYS A 142 24.50 -7.68 3.04
CA LYS A 142 23.31 -7.13 3.70
C LYS A 142 22.11 -8.00 3.33
N VAL A 143 21.60 -8.76 4.30
CA VAL A 143 20.38 -9.56 4.14
C VAL A 143 19.21 -8.63 3.74
N PRO A 144 18.48 -8.92 2.65
CA PRO A 144 17.30 -8.14 2.30
C PRO A 144 16.22 -8.36 3.36
N VAL A 145 15.91 -7.30 4.11
CA VAL A 145 14.91 -7.35 5.18
C VAL A 145 13.52 -7.52 4.56
N LYS A 146 12.77 -8.53 5.00
CA LYS A 146 11.37 -8.75 4.60
C LYS A 146 10.53 -7.54 4.97
N ALA A 147 9.83 -6.95 3.99
CA ALA A 147 8.97 -5.79 4.22
C ALA A 147 7.81 -6.15 5.18
N PRO A 148 7.42 -5.24 6.09
CA PRO A 148 6.31 -5.49 7.00
C PRO A 148 4.99 -5.67 6.24
N ARG A 149 4.05 -6.43 6.81
CA ARG A 149 2.73 -6.70 6.20
C ARG A 149 1.97 -5.42 5.85
N SER A 150 2.15 -4.34 6.63
CA SER A 150 1.53 -3.03 6.40
C SER A 150 1.97 -2.36 5.09
N PHE A 151 3.18 -2.63 4.60
CA PHE A 151 3.68 -2.03 3.36
C PHE A 151 2.88 -2.49 2.13
N LYS A 152 2.31 -3.71 2.18
CA LYS A 152 1.47 -4.26 1.10
C LYS A 152 0.01 -3.77 1.17
N GLN A 153 -0.39 -3.08 2.24
CA GLN A 153 -1.75 -2.60 2.41
C GLN A 153 -1.99 -1.37 1.52
N LYS A 154 -2.74 -1.56 0.43
CA LYS A 154 -3.18 -0.47 -0.44
C LYS A 154 -4.30 0.33 0.24
N GLN A 155 -4.37 1.61 -0.08
CA GLN A 155 -5.50 2.44 0.33
C GLN A 155 -6.78 1.93 -0.32
N LYS A 156 -7.88 1.91 0.44
CA LYS A 156 -9.19 1.39 0.00
C LYS A 156 -9.94 2.34 -0.95
N VAL A 157 -9.37 3.51 -1.24
CA VAL A 157 -9.98 4.54 -2.09
C VAL A 157 -10.09 4.02 -3.51
N ALA A 158 -11.30 4.02 -4.07
CA ALA A 158 -11.62 3.49 -5.39
C ALA A 158 -11.75 4.59 -6.46
N ILE A 159 -10.99 5.68 -6.30
CA ILE A 159 -11.00 6.81 -7.24
C ILE A 159 -9.97 6.54 -8.34
N PRO A 160 -10.35 6.62 -9.64
CA PRO A 160 -9.42 6.42 -10.72
C PRO A 160 -8.31 7.48 -10.72
N ALA A 161 -7.11 7.10 -11.19
CA ALA A 161 -5.97 8.01 -11.22
C ALA A 161 -6.17 9.20 -12.16
N VAL A 162 -6.92 8.98 -13.24
CA VAL A 162 -7.31 10.00 -14.22
C VAL A 162 -8.83 10.02 -14.24
N LYS A 163 -9.43 11.17 -13.94
CA LYS A 163 -10.87 11.36 -14.09
C LYS A 163 -11.17 11.68 -15.54
N GLU A 164 -12.18 11.04 -16.09
CA GLU A 164 -12.70 11.40 -17.40
C GLU A 164 -13.46 12.73 -17.29
N SER A 165 -13.16 13.66 -18.21
CA SER A 165 -13.85 14.95 -18.27
C SER A 165 -15.25 14.79 -18.86
N HIS A 166 -16.16 15.68 -18.49
CA HIS A 166 -17.48 15.74 -19.10
C HIS A 166 -17.38 16.04 -20.61
N PRO A 167 -18.22 15.43 -21.48
CA PRO A 167 -18.17 15.63 -22.94
C PRO A 167 -18.32 17.11 -23.35
N GLY A 168 -19.11 17.87 -22.60
CA GLY A 168 -19.30 19.32 -22.77
C GLY A 168 -18.04 20.17 -22.61
N SER A 169 -16.93 19.62 -22.09
CA SER A 169 -15.62 20.28 -21.99
C SER A 169 -14.79 20.12 -23.27
N SER A 170 -15.29 19.38 -24.25
CA SER A 170 -14.63 19.24 -25.55
C SER A 170 -14.57 20.59 -26.25
N TYR A 171 -13.60 20.74 -27.16
CA TYR A 171 -13.42 21.96 -27.95
C TYR A 171 -14.64 22.33 -28.81
N ASN A 172 -15.34 21.34 -29.36
CA ASN A 172 -16.57 21.54 -30.14
C ASN A 172 -17.66 20.58 -29.64
N PRO A 173 -18.28 20.86 -28.48
CA PRO A 173 -19.27 20.00 -27.86
C PRO A 173 -20.64 20.14 -28.55
N THR A 174 -21.51 19.15 -28.37
CA THR A 174 -22.91 19.35 -28.73
C THR A 174 -23.54 20.39 -27.79
N MET A 175 -24.56 21.11 -28.26
CA MET A 175 -25.24 22.12 -27.45
C MET A 175 -25.81 21.52 -26.15
N GLN A 176 -26.31 20.28 -26.22
CA GLN A 176 -26.86 19.57 -25.06
C GLN A 176 -25.77 19.25 -24.02
N ASP A 177 -24.62 18.74 -24.46
CA ASP A 177 -23.51 18.40 -23.56
C ASP A 177 -22.88 19.64 -22.94
N HIS A 178 -22.76 20.73 -23.71
CA HIS A 178 -22.26 22.02 -23.25
C HIS A 178 -23.17 22.63 -22.18
N GLN A 179 -24.48 22.70 -22.45
CA GLN A 179 -25.46 23.16 -21.47
C GLN A 179 -25.49 22.26 -20.23
N GLY A 180 -25.32 20.94 -20.41
CA GLY A 180 -25.19 19.99 -19.32
C GLY A 180 -24.02 20.32 -18.40
N LEU A 181 -22.85 20.59 -18.97
CA LEU A 181 -21.66 20.99 -18.21
C LEU A 181 -21.86 22.34 -17.51
N LEU A 182 -22.39 23.34 -18.22
CA LEU A 182 -22.70 24.66 -17.65
C LEU A 182 -23.66 24.56 -16.48
N ARG A 183 -24.69 23.70 -16.59
CA ARG A 183 -25.63 23.46 -15.49
C ARG A 183 -24.96 22.83 -14.27
N LEU A 184 -24.05 21.88 -14.48
CA LEU A 184 -23.27 21.29 -13.38
C LEU A 184 -22.41 22.34 -12.69
N ALA A 185 -21.65 23.13 -13.45
CA ALA A 185 -20.84 24.22 -12.93
C ALA A 185 -21.68 25.28 -12.19
N HIS A 186 -22.82 25.66 -12.77
CA HIS A 186 -23.75 26.62 -12.17
C HIS A 186 -24.27 26.13 -10.80
N ASN A 187 -24.69 24.86 -10.70
CA ASN A 187 -25.17 24.30 -9.44
C ASN A 187 -24.08 24.27 -8.35
N GLU A 188 -22.81 24.04 -8.74
CA GLU A 188 -21.70 24.10 -7.79
C GLU A 188 -21.42 25.53 -7.32
N GLU A 189 -21.43 26.52 -8.21
CA GLU A 189 -21.25 27.92 -7.84
C GLU A 189 -22.41 28.44 -6.99
N LEU A 190 -23.66 28.06 -7.28
CA LEU A 190 -24.82 28.36 -6.41
C LEU A 190 -24.60 27.83 -4.99
N ARG A 191 -24.14 26.58 -4.84
CA ARG A 191 -23.82 26.01 -3.53
C ARG A 191 -22.73 26.79 -2.80
N LEU A 192 -21.73 27.29 -3.52
CA LEU A 192 -20.66 28.11 -2.95
C LEU A 192 -21.18 29.50 -2.55
N LEU A 193 -22.06 30.11 -3.34
CA LEU A 193 -22.69 31.39 -3.03
C LEU A 193 -23.58 31.28 -1.80
N GLU A 194 -24.50 30.31 -1.75
CA GLU A 194 -25.35 30.07 -0.58
C GLU A 194 -24.52 29.83 0.69
N ALA A 195 -23.41 29.10 0.58
CA ALA A 195 -22.52 28.85 1.72
C ALA A 195 -21.82 30.14 2.18
N LYS A 196 -21.44 31.02 1.26
CA LYS A 196 -20.88 32.34 1.57
C LYS A 196 -21.93 33.24 2.21
N GLU A 197 -23.12 33.35 1.63
CA GLU A 197 -24.23 34.14 2.15
C GLU A 197 -24.62 33.69 3.57
N LYS A 198 -24.69 32.38 3.83
CA LYS A 198 -24.94 31.85 5.18
C LYS A 198 -23.83 32.21 6.17
N LEU A 199 -22.58 32.30 5.71
CA LEU A 199 -21.44 32.70 6.54
C LEU A 199 -21.49 34.21 6.79
N GLU A 200 -21.74 35.00 5.74
CA GLU A 200 -21.91 36.45 5.81
C GLU A 200 -23.09 36.83 6.70
N ALA A 201 -24.22 36.14 6.62
CA ALA A 201 -25.37 36.36 7.50
C ALA A 201 -25.05 36.07 8.97
N LYS A 202 -24.17 35.10 9.25
CA LYS A 202 -23.69 34.80 10.61
C LYS A 202 -22.65 35.79 11.12
N LEU A 203 -21.86 36.38 10.22
CA LEU A 203 -20.88 37.43 10.55
C LEU A 203 -21.51 38.81 10.61
N ALA A 204 -22.59 39.02 9.84
CA ALA A 204 -23.36 40.24 9.86
C ALA A 204 -23.90 40.43 11.27
N TYR A 205 -23.83 41.68 11.72
CA TYR A 205 -24.43 42.06 12.98
C TYR A 205 -25.94 41.73 12.94
N PRO A 206 -26.46 40.95 13.91
CA PRO A 206 -27.88 40.66 13.97
C PRO A 206 -28.64 41.96 14.19
N LYS A 207 -29.45 42.39 13.23
CA LYS A 207 -30.27 43.62 13.37
C LYS A 207 -31.25 43.54 14.53
N GLU A 208 -31.59 42.34 14.98
CA GLU A 208 -32.39 42.08 16.18
C GLU A 208 -31.75 42.67 17.45
N LEU A 209 -30.41 42.82 17.49
CA LEU A 209 -29.73 43.51 18.60
C LEU A 209 -30.00 45.03 18.59
N ASP A 210 -30.23 45.66 17.44
CA ASP A 210 -30.60 47.09 17.41
C ASP A 210 -32.00 47.30 17.99
N ASP A 211 -32.92 46.37 17.76
CA ASP A 211 -34.26 46.42 18.36
C ASP A 211 -34.20 46.19 19.88
N MET A 212 -33.30 45.34 20.37
CA MET A 212 -33.06 45.13 21.81
C MET A 212 -32.37 46.32 22.47
N VAL A 213 -31.38 46.94 21.80
CA VAL A 213 -30.71 48.15 22.30
C VAL A 213 -31.66 49.35 22.29
N ALA A 214 -32.50 49.50 21.27
CA ALA A 214 -33.52 50.54 21.22
C ALA A 214 -34.63 50.34 22.28
N PHE A 215 -34.95 49.09 22.63
CA PHE A 215 -35.84 48.78 23.74
C PHE A 215 -35.20 49.10 25.09
N ASP A 216 -33.93 48.75 25.31
CA ASP A 216 -33.20 49.02 26.56
C ASP A 216 -32.98 50.52 26.83
N ASP A 217 -32.73 51.31 25.77
CA ASP A 217 -32.62 52.77 25.84
C ASP A 217 -33.98 53.45 26.14
N GLN A 218 -35.10 52.81 25.77
CA GLN A 218 -36.46 53.24 26.14
C GLN A 218 -36.87 52.80 27.55
N THR A 219 -36.33 51.68 28.05
CA THR A 219 -36.63 51.16 29.40
C THR A 219 -35.63 51.59 30.47
N GLY A 220 -34.58 52.32 30.10
CA GLY A 220 -33.65 52.93 31.05
C GLY A 220 -32.77 51.92 31.78
N GLY A 221 -31.91 51.21 31.04
CA GLY A 221 -30.65 50.63 31.54
C GLY A 221 -30.73 49.86 32.86
N LEU A 222 -31.59 48.84 32.90
CA LEU A 222 -31.69 47.91 34.03
C LEU A 222 -31.35 46.48 33.54
N LEU A 223 -30.10 46.29 33.13
CA LEU A 223 -29.49 44.96 33.03
C LEU A 223 -28.35 44.91 34.04
N GLU A 224 -28.74 44.76 35.31
CA GLU A 224 -27.86 44.38 36.41
C GLU A 224 -27.66 42.86 36.30
N ASP A 225 -26.40 42.42 36.14
CA ASP A 225 -25.98 41.02 36.14
C ASP A 225 -26.46 40.31 37.41
N SER A 226 -27.62 39.65 37.35
CA SER A 226 -28.08 38.71 38.37
C SER A 226 -27.63 37.31 37.95
N ASP A 227 -26.37 37.03 38.28
CA ASP A 227 -25.82 35.69 38.42
C ASP A 227 -26.29 35.20 39.81
N GLU A 228 -27.51 34.68 39.88
CA GLU A 228 -28.05 34.07 41.09
C GLU A 228 -28.33 32.60 40.79
N GLU A 229 -27.41 31.77 41.31
CA GLU A 229 -27.47 30.31 41.32
C GLU A 229 -28.81 29.85 41.93
N GLU A 230 -29.76 29.46 41.09
CA GLU A 230 -30.90 28.65 41.54
C GLU A 230 -30.41 27.22 41.84
N GLU A 231 -30.07 26.99 43.11
CA GLU A 231 -30.10 25.66 43.73
C GLU A 231 -31.55 25.14 43.67
N GLU A 232 -31.83 24.30 42.67
CA GLU A 232 -33.01 23.45 42.65
C GLU A 232 -32.92 22.43 43.81
N GLU A 233 -33.60 22.72 44.92
CA GLU A 233 -34.00 21.72 45.91
C GLU A 233 -34.96 20.72 45.23
N GLU A 234 -34.43 19.57 44.81
CA GLU A 234 -35.24 18.40 44.47
C GLU A 234 -35.94 17.88 45.75
N GLU A 235 -37.22 18.22 45.89
CA GLU A 235 -38.17 17.51 46.74
C GLU A 235 -38.32 16.06 46.23
N GLU A 236 -37.56 15.13 46.81
CA GLU A 236 -37.88 13.71 46.72
C GLU A 236 -39.19 13.42 47.48
N GLU A 237 -40.26 13.21 46.72
CA GLU A 237 -41.46 12.49 47.17
C GLU A 237 -41.09 11.06 47.55
N GLU A 238 -40.70 10.84 48.81
CA GLU A 238 -40.65 9.51 49.39
C GLU A 238 -42.09 9.05 49.71
N ASN A 239 -42.65 8.33 48.75
CA ASN A 239 -43.91 7.61 48.88
C ASN A 239 -43.89 6.66 50.08
N LYS A 240 -44.70 6.99 51.09
CA LYS A 240 -45.53 6.07 51.90
C LYS A 240 -45.15 4.57 51.81
N GLU A 241 -44.28 4.14 52.72
CA GLU A 241 -44.53 2.91 53.46
C GLU A 241 -44.51 3.23 54.95
N GLU A 242 -45.70 3.57 55.46
CA GLU A 242 -46.05 3.39 56.86
C GLU A 242 -45.66 1.97 57.26
N SER A 243 -44.50 1.81 57.88
CA SER A 243 -44.16 0.65 58.68
C SER A 243 -45.06 0.68 59.91
N ALA A 244 -46.34 0.36 59.73
CA ALA A 244 -47.25 0.02 60.80
C ALA A 244 -46.72 -1.28 61.42
N ALA A 245 -45.79 -1.13 62.36
CA ALA A 245 -45.42 -2.14 63.34
C ALA A 245 -46.67 -2.48 64.15
N LYS A 246 -47.54 -3.31 63.57
CA LYS A 246 -48.68 -3.91 64.26
C LYS A 246 -48.10 -4.69 65.42
N SER A 247 -48.22 -4.13 66.61
CA SER A 247 -47.97 -4.80 67.87
C SER A 247 -48.59 -6.20 67.79
N LYS A 248 -47.74 -7.24 67.90
CA LYS A 248 -48.20 -8.62 67.98
C LYS A 248 -48.97 -8.75 69.30
N LYS A 249 -50.27 -8.47 69.29
CA LYS A 249 -51.18 -8.89 70.36
C LYS A 249 -51.01 -10.40 70.47
N ASN A 250 -50.45 -10.87 71.58
CA ASN A 250 -50.35 -12.28 71.91
C ASN A 250 -51.76 -12.86 71.95
N LYS A 251 -52.22 -13.41 70.82
CA LYS A 251 -53.46 -14.17 70.77
C LYS A 251 -53.27 -15.36 71.71
N GLY A 252 -54.15 -15.51 72.70
CA GLY A 252 -54.11 -16.63 73.64
C GLY A 252 -54.00 -18.00 72.94
N LYS A 253 -53.58 -19.03 73.69
CA LYS A 253 -53.36 -20.39 73.17
C LYS A 253 -54.59 -20.86 72.37
N LYS A 254 -54.43 -20.94 71.04
CA LYS A 254 -55.48 -21.38 70.11
C LYS A 254 -55.87 -22.82 70.44
N SER A 255 -57.17 -23.12 70.35
CA SER A 255 -57.68 -24.47 70.56
C SER A 255 -57.12 -25.44 69.50
N ILE A 256 -57.02 -26.73 69.81
CA ILE A 256 -56.53 -27.77 68.89
C ILE A 256 -57.38 -27.79 67.59
N THR A 257 -58.69 -27.55 67.71
CA THR A 257 -59.61 -27.46 66.57
C THR A 257 -59.36 -26.23 65.69
N GLU A 258 -59.07 -25.08 66.29
CA GLU A 258 -58.70 -23.85 65.57
C GLU A 258 -57.34 -23.96 64.88
N ARG A 259 -56.36 -24.65 65.51
CA ARG A 259 -55.06 -24.94 64.90
C ARG A 259 -55.22 -25.85 63.68
N ASN A 260 -56.03 -26.90 63.76
CA ASN A 260 -56.30 -27.80 62.63
C ASN A 260 -57.08 -27.10 61.50
N ARG A 261 -58.04 -26.22 61.83
CA ARG A 261 -58.75 -25.40 60.82
C ARG A 261 -57.83 -24.42 60.11
N LEU A 262 -56.92 -23.77 60.84
CA LEU A 262 -55.90 -22.90 60.26
C LEU A 262 -54.87 -23.68 59.41
N ALA A 263 -54.48 -24.88 59.84
CA ALA A 263 -53.58 -25.74 59.07
C ALA A 263 -54.22 -26.16 57.73
N ARG A 264 -55.49 -26.61 57.75
CA ARG A 264 -56.26 -26.93 56.53
C ARG A 264 -56.42 -25.72 55.61
N ALA A 265 -56.73 -24.54 56.16
CA ALA A 265 -56.82 -23.30 55.38
C ALA A 265 -55.47 -22.90 54.77
N ALA A 266 -54.36 -23.08 55.49
CA ALA A 266 -53.02 -22.82 54.96
C ALA A 266 -52.64 -23.82 53.85
N GLU A 267 -53.02 -25.09 53.98
CA GLU A 267 -52.82 -26.11 52.94
C GLU A 267 -53.64 -25.82 51.68
N THR A 268 -54.90 -25.40 51.80
CA THR A 268 -55.71 -24.99 50.64
C THR A 268 -55.14 -23.76 49.95
N LEU A 269 -54.64 -22.80 50.72
CA LEU A 269 -54.03 -21.57 50.19
C LEU A 269 -52.72 -21.89 49.46
N LYS A 270 -51.89 -22.79 50.02
CA LYS A 270 -50.69 -23.31 49.34
C LYS A 270 -51.02 -24.01 48.02
N LYS A 271 -52.03 -24.89 48.01
CA LYS A 271 -52.48 -25.57 46.78
C LYS A 271 -52.99 -24.58 45.74
N GLU A 272 -53.73 -23.56 46.15
CA GLU A 272 -54.20 -22.51 45.24
C GLU A 272 -53.03 -21.69 44.69
N GLN A 273 -52.03 -21.37 45.52
CA GLN A 273 -50.79 -20.72 45.09
C GLN A 273 -50.01 -21.58 44.08
N GLU A 274 -49.88 -22.88 44.32
CA GLU A 274 -49.24 -23.82 43.38
C GLU A 274 -50.00 -23.89 42.06
N ILE A 275 -51.34 -23.93 42.09
CA ILE A 275 -52.16 -23.90 40.88
C ILE A 275 -52.00 -22.57 40.13
N ARG A 276 -51.97 -21.43 40.83
CA ARG A 276 -51.73 -20.12 40.22
C ARG A 276 -50.34 -20.07 39.57
N ARG A 277 -49.31 -20.52 40.29
CA ARG A 277 -47.93 -20.62 39.78
C ARG A 277 -47.84 -21.52 38.55
N ASN A 278 -48.49 -22.68 38.57
CA ASN A 278 -48.54 -23.59 37.41
C ASN A 278 -49.27 -22.95 36.23
N LYS A 279 -50.37 -22.22 36.46
CA LYS A 279 -51.07 -21.47 35.41
C LYS A 279 -50.20 -20.37 34.81
N GLU A 280 -49.44 -19.64 35.62
CA GLU A 280 -48.48 -18.63 35.15
C GLU A 280 -47.36 -19.25 34.33
N LEU A 281 -46.80 -20.37 34.79
CA LEU A 281 -45.79 -21.12 34.05
C LEU A 281 -46.33 -21.58 32.69
N MET A 282 -47.55 -22.13 32.65
CA MET A 282 -48.18 -22.55 31.38
C MET A 282 -48.46 -21.37 30.44
N LYS A 283 -48.79 -20.18 30.97
CA LYS A 283 -48.90 -18.96 30.14
C LYS A 283 -47.55 -18.54 29.56
N GLN A 284 -46.48 -18.64 30.34
CA GLN A 284 -45.13 -18.33 29.87
C GLN A 284 -44.65 -19.34 28.83
N THR A 285 -44.85 -20.65 29.05
CA THR A 285 -44.45 -21.70 28.10
C THR A 285 -45.18 -21.57 26.76
N ASN A 286 -46.47 -21.21 26.78
CA ASN A 286 -47.24 -20.97 25.55
C ASN A 286 -46.71 -19.77 24.73
N ARG A 287 -46.16 -18.74 25.41
CA ARG A 287 -45.56 -17.56 24.76
C ARG A 287 -44.15 -17.79 24.22
N VAL A 288 -43.47 -18.88 24.57
CA VAL A 288 -42.09 -19.15 24.14
C VAL A 288 -41.96 -19.11 22.62
N LYS A 289 -42.95 -19.63 21.87
CA LYS A 289 -42.91 -19.60 20.40
C LYS A 289 -43.07 -18.20 19.81
N GLU A 290 -43.84 -17.34 20.47
CA GLU A 290 -44.00 -15.93 20.08
C GLU A 290 -42.70 -15.18 20.36
N ILE A 291 -42.10 -15.40 21.53
CA ILE A 291 -40.80 -14.82 21.91
C ILE A 291 -39.68 -15.25 20.96
N ILE A 292 -39.63 -16.53 20.57
CA ILE A 292 -38.64 -17.01 19.60
C ILE A 292 -38.80 -16.27 18.27
N LYS A 293 -40.03 -16.14 17.75
CA LYS A 293 -40.29 -15.41 16.51
C LYS A 293 -39.92 -13.94 16.61
N THR A 294 -40.25 -13.28 17.72
CA THR A 294 -39.88 -11.87 17.91
C THR A 294 -38.38 -11.69 17.98
N VAL A 295 -37.66 -12.60 18.65
CA VAL A 295 -36.19 -12.58 18.70
C VAL A 295 -35.60 -12.83 17.31
N GLU A 296 -36.11 -13.79 16.55
CA GLU A 296 -35.67 -14.06 15.17
C GLU A 296 -35.90 -12.84 14.24
N GLU A 297 -37.05 -12.17 14.37
CA GLU A 297 -37.36 -10.95 13.62
C GLU A 297 -36.43 -9.79 14.01
N GLU A 298 -36.20 -9.58 15.32
CA GLU A 298 -35.28 -8.57 15.84
C GLU A 298 -33.82 -8.84 15.40
N GLU A 299 -33.35 -10.08 15.47
CA GLU A 299 -32.03 -10.49 15.00
C GLU A 299 -31.89 -10.24 13.49
N ALA A 300 -32.90 -10.61 12.69
CA ALA A 300 -32.89 -10.35 11.25
C ALA A 300 -32.87 -8.86 10.92
N GLU A 301 -33.62 -8.02 11.64
CA GLU A 301 -33.57 -6.57 11.46
C GLU A 301 -32.21 -5.99 11.85
N MET A 302 -31.63 -6.45 12.96
CA MET A 302 -30.32 -6.02 13.43
C MET A 302 -29.23 -6.41 12.43
N GLU A 303 -29.29 -7.61 11.86
CA GLU A 303 -28.39 -8.05 10.80
C GLU A 303 -28.54 -7.21 9.52
N ARG A 304 -29.77 -6.92 9.10
CA ARG A 304 -30.02 -6.05 7.93
C ARG A 304 -29.45 -4.65 8.12
N LYS A 305 -29.69 -4.04 9.29
CA LYS A 305 -29.14 -2.73 9.65
C LYS A 305 -27.61 -2.77 9.71
N ARG A 306 -27.04 -3.85 10.24
CA ARG A 306 -25.58 -4.06 10.28
C ARG A 306 -24.99 -4.12 8.86
N LEU A 307 -25.58 -4.93 7.98
CA LEU A 307 -25.15 -5.05 6.58
C LEU A 307 -25.24 -3.71 5.85
N GLU A 308 -26.35 -2.98 6.01
CA GLU A 308 -26.52 -1.66 5.41
C GLU A 308 -25.47 -0.66 5.91
N ASN A 309 -25.17 -0.67 7.21
CA ASN A 309 -24.13 0.18 7.80
C ASN A 309 -22.73 -0.21 7.33
N GLU A 310 -22.45 -1.51 7.18
CA GLU A 310 -21.20 -2.01 6.62
C GLU A 310 -21.04 -1.56 5.16
N GLN A 311 -22.09 -1.70 4.34
CA GLN A 311 -22.10 -1.21 2.95
C GLN A 311 -21.85 0.30 2.88
N LYS A 312 -22.58 1.10 3.68
CA LYS A 312 -22.38 2.56 3.76
C LYS A 312 -20.96 2.92 4.21
N ARG A 313 -20.35 2.14 5.10
CA ARG A 313 -18.97 2.35 5.54
C ARG A 313 -17.99 2.05 4.40
N GLU A 314 -18.17 0.94 3.71
CA GLU A 314 -17.35 0.59 2.55
C GLU A 314 -17.45 1.61 1.43
N GLU A 315 -18.65 2.09 1.12
CA GLU A 315 -18.86 3.15 0.13
C GLU A 315 -18.15 4.44 0.51
N LYS A 316 -18.22 4.84 1.79
CA LYS A 316 -17.49 6.01 2.29
C LYS A 316 -15.97 5.81 2.23
N GLU A 317 -15.47 4.62 2.54
CA GLU A 317 -14.05 4.29 2.42
C GLU A 317 -13.57 4.34 0.96
N LYS A 318 -14.40 3.84 0.03
CA LYS A 318 -14.14 3.84 -1.42
C LYS A 318 -14.20 5.25 -2.02
N ALA A 319 -15.14 6.09 -1.56
CA ALA A 319 -15.33 7.46 -2.03
C ALA A 319 -14.20 8.43 -1.60
N GLY A 320 -13.29 7.99 -0.74
CA GLY A 320 -12.20 8.81 -0.23
C GLY A 320 -12.58 9.63 1.01
N MET A 321 -11.55 10.15 1.67
CA MET A 321 -11.72 10.92 2.90
C MET A 321 -12.09 12.36 2.56
N LYS A 322 -12.99 13.00 3.31
CA LYS A 322 -13.28 14.44 3.11
C LYS A 322 -12.19 15.35 3.70
N ARG A 323 -11.47 14.85 4.70
CA ARG A 323 -10.45 15.59 5.46
C ARG A 323 -9.33 14.63 5.83
N VAL A 324 -8.10 15.09 5.67
CA VAL A 324 -6.90 14.37 6.09
C VAL A 324 -6.14 15.27 7.08
N GLY A 325 -6.02 14.81 8.33
CA GLY A 325 -5.46 15.61 9.41
C GLY A 325 -6.28 16.89 9.66
N LYS A 326 -5.60 18.04 9.64
CA LYS A 326 -6.20 19.37 9.88
C LYS A 326 -6.96 19.91 8.67
N PHE A 327 -6.53 19.58 7.45
CA PHE A 327 -6.99 20.23 6.23
C PHE A 327 -8.03 19.39 5.49
N ASN A 328 -9.09 20.06 5.04
CA ASN A 328 -10.07 19.45 4.15
C ASN A 328 -9.46 19.24 2.77
N ILE A 329 -9.88 18.19 2.07
CA ILE A 329 -9.51 18.02 0.67
C ILE A 329 -10.19 19.14 -0.12
N PRO A 330 -9.42 20.04 -0.77
CA PRO A 330 -10.01 21.11 -1.56
C PRO A 330 -10.77 20.48 -2.72
N LYS A 331 -11.90 21.04 -3.14
CA LYS A 331 -12.57 20.63 -4.38
C LYS A 331 -12.10 21.53 -5.50
N GLU A 332 -11.72 20.95 -6.63
CA GLU A 332 -11.40 21.72 -7.82
C GLU A 332 -12.67 22.27 -8.46
N ARG A 333 -12.60 23.50 -8.99
CA ARG A 333 -13.69 24.13 -9.72
C ARG A 333 -13.79 23.49 -11.10
N ILE A 334 -15.01 23.28 -11.59
CA ILE A 334 -15.25 22.83 -12.96
C ILE A 334 -14.79 23.94 -13.91
N HIS A 335 -13.82 23.62 -14.77
CA HIS A 335 -13.41 24.50 -15.87
C HIS A 335 -14.41 24.34 -17.02
N VAL A 336 -15.01 25.44 -17.46
CA VAL A 336 -16.02 25.44 -18.54
C VAL A 336 -15.92 26.74 -19.33
N GLN A 337 -16.04 26.64 -20.65
CA GLN A 337 -16.08 27.80 -21.54
C GLN A 337 -17.51 28.32 -21.66
N LEU A 338 -17.69 29.64 -21.63
CA LEU A 338 -18.99 30.26 -21.91
C LEU A 338 -19.35 30.14 -23.40
N GLN A 339 -20.62 30.38 -23.74
CA GLN A 339 -21.09 30.28 -25.12
C GLN A 339 -20.35 31.23 -26.06
N ASP A 340 -20.05 32.44 -25.60
CA ASP A 340 -19.31 33.46 -26.36
C ASP A 340 -17.80 33.17 -26.45
N GLU A 341 -17.28 32.31 -25.57
CA GLU A 341 -15.86 31.95 -25.48
C GLU A 341 -15.54 30.66 -26.23
N LEU A 342 -16.56 29.93 -26.68
CA LEU A 342 -16.40 28.69 -27.41
C LEU A 342 -15.73 28.97 -28.77
N ALA A 343 -14.54 28.43 -28.97
CA ALA A 343 -13.75 28.70 -30.16
C ALA A 343 -14.27 27.93 -31.39
N GLU A 344 -14.42 28.62 -32.52
CA GLU A 344 -14.79 28.00 -33.80
C GLU A 344 -13.62 27.24 -34.46
N SER A 345 -12.37 27.65 -34.20
CA SER A 345 -11.15 26.98 -34.68
C SER A 345 -10.17 26.58 -33.55
N LEU A 346 -9.47 25.43 -33.69
CA LEU A 346 -8.44 24.97 -32.74
C LEU A 346 -7.28 25.96 -32.57
N ARG A 347 -7.09 26.85 -33.54
CA ARG A 347 -6.08 27.93 -33.48
C ARG A 347 -6.49 29.07 -32.54
N GLN A 348 -7.79 29.26 -32.34
CA GLN A 348 -8.36 30.26 -31.44
C GLN A 348 -8.63 29.70 -30.04
N LEU A 349 -8.58 28.37 -29.87
CA LEU A 349 -8.77 27.72 -28.58
C LEU A 349 -7.75 28.22 -27.56
N LYS A 350 -8.25 28.84 -26.50
CA LYS A 350 -7.44 29.16 -25.32
C LYS A 350 -7.48 27.96 -24.38
N PRO A 351 -6.33 27.33 -24.09
CA PRO A 351 -6.31 26.23 -23.14
C PRO A 351 -6.61 26.76 -21.73
N GLU A 352 -7.50 26.07 -21.02
CA GLU A 352 -7.90 26.40 -19.66
C GLU A 352 -7.44 25.33 -18.67
N GLY A 353 -7.26 25.75 -17.42
CA GLY A 353 -6.84 24.86 -16.33
C GLY A 353 -5.33 24.61 -16.26
N SER A 354 -4.90 23.98 -15.18
CA SER A 354 -3.51 23.57 -14.95
C SER A 354 -3.45 22.07 -14.70
N LEU A 355 -2.81 21.33 -15.60
CA LEU A 355 -2.64 19.88 -15.46
C LEU A 355 -1.91 19.51 -14.16
N MET A 356 -0.93 20.32 -13.73
CA MET A 356 -0.23 20.08 -12.48
C MET A 356 -1.18 20.14 -11.27
N LYS A 357 -2.14 21.07 -11.30
CA LYS A 357 -3.14 21.21 -10.24
C LYS A 357 -4.11 20.03 -10.23
N ASP A 358 -4.60 19.61 -11.40
CA ASP A 358 -5.45 18.42 -11.56
C ASP A 358 -4.74 17.14 -11.05
N ARG A 359 -3.47 16.93 -11.43
CA ARG A 359 -2.70 15.76 -10.95
C ARG A 359 -2.46 15.80 -9.45
N PHE A 360 -2.10 16.96 -8.91
CA PHE A 360 -1.94 17.16 -7.48
C PHE A 360 -3.26 16.87 -6.73
N GLN A 361 -4.37 17.39 -7.24
CA GLN A 361 -5.70 17.17 -6.70
C GLN A 361 -6.08 15.67 -6.72
N SER A 362 -5.82 14.98 -7.84
CA SER A 362 -6.01 13.53 -7.96
C SER A 362 -5.17 12.75 -6.93
N PHE A 363 -3.94 13.17 -6.64
CA PHE A 363 -3.15 12.53 -5.58
C PHE A 363 -3.72 12.77 -4.17
N VAL A 364 -4.25 13.97 -3.92
CA VAL A 364 -4.86 14.30 -2.63
C VAL A 364 -6.15 13.54 -2.41
N GLU A 365 -7.05 13.52 -3.40
CA GLU A 365 -8.33 12.79 -3.32
C GLU A 365 -8.14 11.28 -3.17
N ARG A 366 -7.13 10.72 -3.84
CA ARG A 366 -6.76 9.32 -3.67
C ARG A 366 -6.06 9.03 -2.35
N ASN A 367 -5.87 10.04 -1.49
CA ASN A 367 -5.15 9.96 -0.21
C ASN A 367 -3.66 9.59 -0.32
N LEU A 368 -3.02 9.73 -1.50
CA LEU A 368 -1.59 9.49 -1.67
C LEU A 368 -0.75 10.62 -1.05
N ILE A 369 -1.26 11.86 -1.15
CA ILE A 369 -0.61 13.06 -0.63
C ILE A 369 -1.60 13.76 0.30
N GLU A 370 -1.13 14.22 1.46
CA GLU A 370 -1.98 15.01 2.34
C GLU A 370 -2.16 16.45 1.84
N PRO A 371 -3.35 17.06 2.03
CA PRO A 371 -3.58 18.47 1.74
C PRO A 371 -2.74 19.35 2.69
N ARG A 372 -1.99 20.29 2.13
CA ARG A 372 -1.14 21.23 2.87
C ARG A 372 -1.31 22.65 2.35
N MET A 373 -1.06 23.64 3.21
CA MET A 373 -0.97 25.04 2.83
C MET A 373 0.49 25.51 2.89
N PRO A 374 0.92 26.40 1.98
CA PRO A 374 2.26 26.97 2.04
C PRO A 374 2.42 27.77 3.34
N VAL A 375 3.46 27.47 4.10
CA VAL A 375 3.78 28.17 5.35
C VAL A 375 4.91 29.16 5.09
N ALA A 376 4.60 30.45 5.25
CA ALA A 376 5.60 31.50 5.17
C ALA A 376 6.60 31.39 6.34
N LYS A 377 7.88 31.67 6.08
CA LYS A 377 8.91 31.69 7.12
C LYS A 377 8.64 32.83 8.09
N ARG A 378 8.17 32.51 9.30
CA ARG A 378 7.96 33.49 10.39
C ARG A 378 8.82 33.12 11.58
N ARG A 379 9.50 34.12 12.15
CA ARG A 379 10.24 33.96 13.42
C ARG A 379 9.29 34.21 14.58
N ARG A 380 9.36 33.40 15.64
CA ARG A 380 8.57 33.60 16.87
C ARG A 380 8.96 34.91 17.57
N TYR A 381 10.25 35.22 17.57
CA TYR A 381 10.79 36.43 18.20
C TYR A 381 11.44 37.33 17.16
N ARG A 382 11.35 38.65 17.38
CA ARG A 382 12.02 39.63 16.53
C ARG A 382 13.53 39.40 16.59
N LEU A 383 14.17 39.38 15.42
CA LEU A 383 15.63 39.30 15.36
C LEU A 383 16.20 40.57 15.99
N LYS A 384 16.99 40.41 17.05
CA LYS A 384 17.75 41.52 17.62
C LYS A 384 18.92 41.81 16.68
N THR A 385 18.82 42.92 15.96
CA THR A 385 19.93 43.46 15.16
C THR A 385 20.75 44.35 16.07
N TYR A 386 22.01 43.99 16.26
CA TYR A 386 22.99 44.79 17.02
C TYR A 386 24.11 45.20 16.07
N GLU A 387 24.51 46.46 16.17
CA GLU A 387 25.74 46.92 15.55
C GLU A 387 26.94 46.25 16.23
N LYS A 388 27.90 45.78 15.44
CA LYS A 388 29.12 45.18 15.97
C LYS A 388 29.93 46.25 16.70
N HIS A 389 30.60 45.86 17.78
CA HIS A 389 31.39 46.76 18.63
C HIS A 389 32.45 47.55 17.86
N SER A 390 33.04 46.98 16.81
CA SER A 390 34.02 47.64 15.94
C SER A 390 33.45 48.88 15.23
N TYR A 391 32.17 48.87 14.86
CA TYR A 391 31.50 50.00 14.22
C TYR A 391 30.86 50.95 15.24
N LYS A 392 30.59 50.48 16.46
CA LYS A 392 30.06 51.29 17.56
C LYS A 392 31.14 52.09 18.30
N ARG A 393 32.38 51.60 18.33
CA ARG A 393 33.53 52.19 19.04
C ARG A 393 34.65 52.55 18.06
N PHE A 394 34.31 53.22 16.96
CA PHE A 394 35.27 53.56 15.90
C PHE A 394 36.33 54.58 16.36
N ASP A 395 36.02 55.42 17.36
CA ASP A 395 36.94 56.43 17.92
C ASP A 395 37.93 55.88 18.97
N ASN A 396 37.89 54.58 19.28
CA ASN A 396 38.70 54.04 20.37
C ASN A 396 40.09 53.63 19.86
N PRO A 397 41.18 54.33 20.23
CA PRO A 397 42.51 54.13 19.64
C PRO A 397 43.14 52.76 19.98
N ASN A 398 42.57 52.03 20.96
CA ASN A 398 43.05 50.71 21.38
C ASN A 398 42.54 49.54 20.50
N HIS A 399 41.78 49.82 19.43
CA HIS A 399 41.25 48.82 18.51
C HIS A 399 41.76 48.96 17.06
N ALA A 400 42.75 49.82 16.82
CA ALA A 400 43.48 49.94 15.56
C ALA A 400 44.51 48.82 15.38
#